data_AF-A0A085WQG6-F1
#
_entry.id   AF-A0A085WQG6-F1
#
_cell.length_a   1.000
_cell.length_b   1.000
_cell.length_c   1.000
_cell.angle_alpha   90.00
_cell.angle_beta   90.00
_cell.angle_gamma   90.00
#
_symmetry.space_group_name_H-M   'P 1'
#
loop_
_entity.id
_entity.type
_entity.pdbx_description
1 polymer ?
#
loop_
_entity_poly.entity_id
_entity_poly.type
_entity_poly.pdbx_seq_one_letter_code
_entity_poly.pdbx_strand_id
1 'polypeptide(L)'
;MVSARRMTALAERVGDPRARARLMVLAAFCRAHASRLLARLAALGRGPLPVPSEDIDVSADLALELRREGAFARTAASRYESTAEMARQHADLSSAWVCELNRTEEQDRSRELLSLAEGVLPPVGLEDSAAAAPADS
;
A
#
# COMPACT_ATOMS: atom_id res chain seq x y z
N MET A 1 -9.13 3.29 -8.17
CA MET A 1 -9.17 2.21 -7.16
C MET A 1 -8.86 0.85 -7.79
N VAL A 2 -7.73 0.74 -8.49
CA VAL A 2 -7.39 -0.46 -9.27
C VAL A 2 -6.61 -1.45 -8.41
N SER A 3 -5.53 -1.02 -7.74
CA SER A 3 -4.77 -1.87 -6.82
C SER A 3 -5.64 -2.48 -5.73
N ALA A 4 -6.59 -1.72 -5.15
CA ALA A 4 -7.52 -2.26 -4.15
C ALA A 4 -8.35 -3.45 -4.68
N ARG A 5 -8.90 -3.31 -5.90
CA ARG A 5 -9.69 -4.36 -6.54
C ARG A 5 -8.80 -5.56 -6.92
N ARG A 6 -7.60 -5.30 -7.43
CA ARG A 6 -6.61 -6.34 -7.76
C ARG A 6 -6.20 -7.13 -6.52
N MET A 7 -5.99 -6.47 -5.37
CA MET A 7 -5.71 -7.15 -4.08
C MET A 7 -6.86 -8.05 -3.65
N THR A 8 -8.10 -7.58 -3.78
CA THR A 8 -9.28 -8.43 -3.51
C THR A 8 -9.34 -9.64 -4.45
N ALA A 9 -9.10 -9.46 -5.75
CA ALA A 9 -9.10 -10.55 -6.73
C ALA A 9 -7.98 -11.58 -6.46
N LEU A 10 -6.79 -11.14 -6.04
CA LEU A 10 -5.71 -12.05 -5.62
C LEU A 10 -6.08 -12.79 -4.33
N ALA A 11 -6.71 -12.12 -3.37
CA ALA A 11 -7.13 -12.72 -2.11
C ALA A 11 -8.13 -13.87 -2.30
N GLU A 12 -9.03 -13.76 -3.27
CA GLU A 12 -10.00 -14.80 -3.62
C GLU A 12 -9.36 -16.06 -4.19
N ARG A 13 -8.14 -15.94 -4.75
CA ARG A 13 -7.40 -17.04 -5.38
C ARG A 13 -6.42 -17.73 -4.44
N VAL A 14 -6.29 -17.23 -3.22
CA VAL A 14 -5.39 -17.76 -2.20
C VAL A 14 -6.16 -18.70 -1.27
N GLY A 15 -5.70 -19.95 -1.17
CA GLY A 15 -6.29 -20.94 -0.27
C GLY A 15 -5.94 -20.73 1.20
N ASP A 16 -4.76 -20.17 1.50
CA ASP A 16 -4.34 -19.88 2.88
C ASP A 16 -5.11 -18.68 3.47
N PRO A 17 -5.88 -18.86 4.57
CA PRO A 17 -6.63 -17.78 5.19
C PRO A 17 -5.76 -16.61 5.68
N ARG A 18 -4.51 -16.88 6.09
CA ARG A 18 -3.61 -15.82 6.58
C ARG A 18 -3.16 -14.92 5.45
N ALA A 19 -2.62 -15.49 4.38
CA ALA A 19 -2.27 -14.75 3.17
C ALA A 19 -3.47 -13.99 2.58
N ARG A 20 -4.66 -14.61 2.57
CA ARG A 20 -5.91 -13.94 2.15
C ARG A 20 -6.22 -12.71 3.00
N ALA A 21 -6.16 -12.83 4.34
CA ALA A 21 -6.43 -11.71 5.24
C ALA A 21 -5.45 -10.55 5.01
N ARG A 22 -4.16 -10.86 4.81
CA ARG A 22 -3.15 -9.84 4.51
C ARG A 22 -3.44 -9.09 3.21
N LEU A 23 -3.79 -9.80 2.13
CA LEU A 23 -4.18 -9.16 0.87
C LEU A 23 -5.41 -8.26 1.03
N MET A 24 -6.37 -8.65 1.89
CA MET A 24 -7.54 -7.80 2.19
C MET A 24 -7.15 -6.53 2.97
N VAL A 25 -6.18 -6.61 3.88
CA VAL A 25 -5.61 -5.44 4.56
C VAL A 25 -4.90 -4.53 3.55
N LEU A 26 -4.09 -5.08 2.64
CA LEU A 26 -3.44 -4.32 1.57
C LEU A 26 -4.47 -3.63 0.66
N ALA A 27 -5.59 -4.29 0.36
CA ALA A 27 -6.69 -3.68 -0.38
C ALA A 27 -7.30 -2.47 0.36
N ALA A 28 -7.41 -2.54 1.69
CA ALA A 28 -7.91 -1.44 2.50
C ALA A 28 -6.94 -0.25 2.49
N PHE A 29 -5.63 -0.48 2.61
CA PHE A 29 -4.62 0.58 2.48
C PHE A 29 -4.70 1.25 1.10
N CYS A 30 -4.82 0.48 0.01
CA CYS A 30 -4.99 1.06 -1.33
C CYS A 30 -6.21 2.00 -1.44
N ARG A 31 -7.30 1.70 -0.73
CA ARG A 31 -8.47 2.60 -0.66
C ARG A 31 -8.15 3.84 0.18
N ALA A 32 -7.49 3.67 1.32
CA ALA A 32 -7.07 4.78 2.17
C ALA A 32 -6.15 5.76 1.42
N HIS A 33 -5.18 5.26 0.63
CA HIS A 33 -4.29 6.09 -0.19
C HIS A 33 -5.10 7.02 -1.11
N ALA A 34 -6.04 6.45 -1.85
CA ALA A 34 -6.90 7.20 -2.76
C ALA A 34 -7.78 8.22 -2.02
N SER A 35 -8.39 7.83 -0.90
CA SER A 35 -9.21 8.72 -0.09
C SER A 35 -8.42 9.92 0.44
N ARG A 36 -7.19 9.72 0.93
CA ARG A 36 -6.33 10.82 1.40
C ARG A 36 -5.98 11.80 0.28
N LEU A 37 -5.64 11.30 -0.92
CA LEU A 37 -5.35 12.15 -2.08
C LEU A 37 -6.59 12.92 -2.55
N LEU A 38 -7.75 12.28 -2.62
CA LEU A 38 -9.00 12.94 -2.99
C LEU A 38 -9.39 14.02 -1.98
N ALA A 39 -9.23 13.77 -0.68
CA ALA A 39 -9.46 14.76 0.36
C ALA A 39 -8.51 15.96 0.22
N ARG A 40 -7.23 15.74 -0.11
CA ARG A 40 -6.28 16.82 -0.42
C ARG A 40 -6.69 17.64 -1.64
N LEU A 41 -7.07 16.98 -2.74
CA LEU A 41 -7.56 17.67 -3.93
C LEU A 41 -8.79 18.53 -3.63
N ALA A 42 -9.76 17.97 -2.92
CA ALA A 42 -10.97 18.70 -2.52
C ALA A 42 -10.64 19.93 -1.67
N ALA A 43 -9.73 19.80 -0.70
CA ALA A 43 -9.28 20.92 0.13
C ALA A 43 -8.51 22.01 -0.64
N LEU A 44 -7.95 21.67 -1.82
CA LEU A 44 -7.33 22.61 -2.74
C LEU A 44 -8.31 23.16 -3.79
N GLY A 45 -9.61 22.88 -3.67
CA GLY A 45 -10.63 23.27 -4.64
C GLY A 45 -10.51 22.57 -6.00
N ARG A 46 -9.91 21.37 -6.03
CA ARG A 46 -9.70 20.56 -7.23
C ARG A 46 -10.55 19.28 -7.20
N GLY A 47 -10.81 18.74 -8.39
CA GLY A 47 -11.43 17.43 -8.58
C GLY A 47 -12.94 17.46 -8.87
N PRO A 48 -13.54 16.28 -9.13
CA PRO A 48 -12.91 14.96 -9.15
C PRO A 48 -12.01 14.74 -10.38
N LEU A 49 -10.95 13.94 -10.21
CA LEU A 49 -10.10 13.52 -11.33
C LEU A 49 -10.81 12.47 -12.19
N PRO A 50 -10.57 12.44 -13.51
CA PRO A 50 -11.05 11.36 -14.35
C PRO A 50 -10.48 10.02 -13.84
N VAL A 51 -11.36 9.04 -13.66
CA VAL A 51 -10.98 7.68 -13.32
C VAL A 51 -10.85 6.90 -14.62
N PRO A 52 -9.66 6.40 -14.97
CA PRO A 52 -9.52 5.51 -16.12
C PRO A 52 -10.42 4.28 -15.94
N SER A 53 -11.17 3.94 -16.97
CA SER A 53 -11.86 2.64 -17.07
C SER A 53 -10.79 1.57 -17.28
N GLU A 54 -10.52 0.79 -16.24
CA GLU A 54 -9.56 -0.32 -16.31
C GLU A 54 -10.25 -1.65 -16.01
N ASP A 55 -10.16 -2.55 -16.99
CA ASP A 55 -10.41 -3.96 -16.83
C ASP A 55 -9.22 -4.60 -16.11
N ILE A 56 -9.52 -5.31 -15.03
CA ILE A 56 -8.50 -5.98 -14.23
C ILE A 56 -8.37 -7.40 -14.74
N ASP A 57 -7.43 -7.59 -15.66
CA ASP A 57 -6.98 -8.94 -16.03
C ASP A 57 -5.90 -9.40 -15.03
N VAL A 58 -6.11 -10.58 -14.45
CA VAL A 58 -5.23 -11.19 -13.44
C VAL A 58 -4.88 -12.58 -13.95
N SER A 59 -3.63 -12.76 -14.41
CA SER A 59 -3.21 -14.01 -15.03
C SER A 59 -3.30 -15.21 -14.08
N ALA A 60 -3.34 -16.44 -14.62
CA ALA A 60 -3.46 -17.66 -13.82
C ALA A 60 -2.31 -17.92 -12.84
N ASP A 61 -1.13 -17.32 -13.06
CA ASP A 61 0.02 -17.44 -12.16
C ASP A 61 -0.05 -16.42 -11.02
N LEU A 62 -0.52 -16.88 -9.87
CA LEU A 62 -0.66 -16.06 -8.66
C LEU A 62 0.67 -15.44 -8.20
N ALA A 63 1.77 -16.20 -8.24
CA ALA A 63 3.08 -15.72 -7.77
C ALA A 63 3.62 -14.63 -8.70
N LEU A 64 3.43 -14.77 -10.01
CA LEU A 64 3.77 -13.72 -10.98
C LEU A 64 2.96 -12.44 -10.74
N GLU A 65 1.65 -12.56 -10.49
CA GLU A 65 0.80 -11.39 -10.24
C GLU A 65 1.16 -10.67 -8.93
N LEU A 66 1.50 -11.40 -7.88
CA LEU A 66 2.01 -10.83 -6.63
C LEU A 66 3.33 -10.07 -6.86
N ARG A 67 4.27 -10.63 -7.63
CA ARG A 67 5.53 -9.94 -7.99
C ARG A 67 5.28 -8.67 -8.80
N ARG A 68 4.37 -8.73 -9.78
CA ARG A 68 3.98 -7.58 -10.60
C ARG A 68 3.39 -6.46 -9.77
N GLU A 69 2.46 -6.77 -8.87
CA GLU A 69 1.89 -5.75 -7.99
C GLU A 69 2.94 -5.24 -7.00
N GLY A 70 3.81 -6.10 -6.47
CA GLY A 70 4.91 -5.68 -5.60
C GLY A 70 5.84 -4.68 -6.30
N ALA A 71 6.18 -4.92 -7.58
CA ALA A 71 6.93 -3.97 -8.40
C ALA A 71 6.17 -2.67 -8.63
N PHE A 72 4.87 -2.75 -8.93
CA PHE A 72 4.01 -1.58 -9.08
C PHE A 72 3.96 -0.73 -7.80
N ALA A 73 3.86 -1.36 -6.63
CA ALA A 73 3.90 -0.69 -5.33
C ALA A 73 5.21 0.08 -5.12
N ARG A 74 6.37 -0.49 -5.48
CA ARG A 74 7.65 0.25 -5.43
C ARG A 74 7.65 1.47 -6.35
N THR A 75 7.16 1.33 -7.58
CA THR A 75 7.04 2.46 -8.49
C THR A 75 6.09 3.53 -7.95
N ALA A 76 4.98 3.13 -7.33
CA ALA A 76 4.06 4.05 -6.66
C ALA A 76 4.74 4.81 -5.51
N ALA A 77 5.52 4.11 -4.68
CA ALA A 77 6.31 4.73 -3.62
C ALA A 77 7.27 5.81 -4.16
N SER A 78 7.99 5.54 -5.25
CA SER A 78 8.85 6.54 -5.90
C SER A 78 8.06 7.74 -6.43
N ARG A 79 6.86 7.53 -6.97
CA ARG A 79 5.99 8.64 -7.41
C ARG A 79 5.52 9.49 -6.23
N TYR A 80 5.19 8.87 -5.10
CA TYR A 80 4.85 9.59 -3.88
C TYR A 80 6.03 10.39 -3.34
N GLU A 81 7.25 9.84 -3.39
CA GLU A 81 8.48 10.56 -3.03
C GLU A 81 8.64 11.85 -3.85
N SER A 82 8.64 11.75 -5.18
CA SER A 82 8.78 12.92 -6.05
C SER A 82 7.65 13.93 -5.86
N THR A 83 6.42 13.46 -5.61
CA THR A 83 5.28 14.34 -5.35
C THR A 83 5.42 15.06 -4.00
N ALA A 84 5.93 14.38 -2.97
CA ALA A 84 6.19 14.98 -1.67
C ALA A 84 7.28 16.06 -1.74
N GLU A 85 8.35 15.80 -2.51
CA GLU A 85 9.42 16.77 -2.77
C GLU A 85 8.88 18.02 -3.48
N MET A 86 8.09 17.84 -4.53
CA MET A 86 7.45 18.94 -5.24
C MET A 86 6.50 19.73 -4.31
N ALA A 87 5.69 19.04 -3.49
CA ALA A 87 4.80 19.70 -2.54
C ALA A 87 5.57 20.56 -1.52
N ARG A 88 6.73 20.08 -1.02
CA ARG A 88 7.63 20.86 -0.15
C ARG A 88 8.17 22.10 -0.85
N GLN A 89 8.59 21.99 -2.12
CA GLN A 89 9.08 23.14 -2.91
C GLN A 89 8.01 24.23 -3.06
N HIS A 90 6.73 23.85 -3.04
CA HIS A 90 5.58 24.76 -3.10
C HIS A 90 4.99 25.13 -1.72
N ALA A 91 5.67 24.79 -0.62
CA ALA A 91 5.19 25.01 0.75
C ALA A 91 3.83 24.34 1.09
N ASP A 92 3.40 23.32 0.34
CA ASP A 92 2.23 22.50 0.66
C ASP A 92 2.63 21.30 1.54
N LEU A 93 2.94 21.60 2.81
CA LEU A 93 3.39 20.60 3.78
C LEU A 93 2.32 19.53 4.06
N SER A 94 1.03 19.87 3.94
CA SER A 94 -0.07 18.91 4.15
C SER A 94 -0.09 17.84 3.07
N SER A 95 0.05 18.25 1.80
CA SER A 95 0.14 17.28 0.70
C SER A 95 1.45 16.50 0.72
N ALA A 96 2.56 17.12 1.14
CA ALA A 96 3.84 16.43 1.33
C ALA A 96 3.71 15.28 2.33
N TRP A 97 3.13 15.54 3.51
CA TRP A 97 2.93 14.53 4.54
C TRP A 97 2.03 13.37 4.07
N VAL A 98 0.92 13.68 3.37
CA VAL A 98 0.05 12.64 2.81
C VAL A 98 0.80 11.74 1.82
N CYS A 99 1.64 12.33 0.97
CA CYS A 99 2.45 11.55 0.03
C CYS A 99 3.49 10.70 0.76
N GLU A 100 4.15 11.21 1.80
CA GLU A 100 5.10 10.44 2.60
C GLU A 100 4.45 9.26 3.32
N LEU A 101 3.26 9.47 3.91
CA LEU A 101 2.50 8.38 4.53
C LEU A 101 2.16 7.29 3.51
N ASN A 102 1.61 7.67 2.36
CA ASN A 102 1.29 6.70 1.30
C ASN A 102 2.55 6.03 0.76
N ARG A 103 3.68 6.73 0.68
CA ARG A 103 4.97 6.14 0.26
C ARG A 103 5.40 5.01 1.18
N THR A 104 5.40 5.24 2.50
CA THR A 104 5.77 4.22 3.49
C THR A 104 4.86 3.00 3.36
N GLU A 105 3.55 3.21 3.28
CA GLU A 105 2.58 2.13 3.14
C GLU A 105 2.75 1.36 1.80
N GLU A 106 3.15 2.01 0.70
CA GLU A 106 3.47 1.34 -0.57
C GLU A 106 4.80 0.55 -0.51
N GLN A 107 5.80 1.02 0.25
CA GLN A 107 7.03 0.26 0.48
C GLN A 107 6.74 -1.04 1.26
N ASP A 108 5.95 -0.94 2.32
CA ASP A 108 5.53 -2.10 3.11
C ASP A 108 4.68 -3.06 2.27
N ARG A 109 3.74 -2.52 1.49
CA ARG A 109 2.96 -3.31 0.53
C ARG A 109 3.84 -4.05 -0.46
N SER A 110 4.88 -3.41 -1.01
CA SER A 110 5.81 -4.09 -1.91
C SER A 110 6.51 -5.25 -1.22
N ARG A 111 7.02 -5.05 0.01
CA ARG A 111 7.74 -6.10 0.73
C ARG A 111 6.84 -7.29 1.01
N GLU A 112 5.63 -7.02 1.50
CA GLU A 112 4.64 -8.06 1.79
C GLU A 112 4.25 -8.86 0.54
N LEU A 113 4.00 -8.19 -0.59
CA LEU A 113 3.63 -8.87 -1.84
C LEU A 113 4.75 -9.75 -2.40
N LEU A 114 6.01 -9.28 -2.31
CA LEU A 114 7.16 -10.11 -2.69
C LEU A 114 7.31 -11.32 -1.77
N SER A 115 7.16 -11.13 -0.46
CA SER A 115 7.25 -12.21 0.51
C SER A 115 6.18 -13.28 0.27
N LEU A 116 4.93 -12.86 0.03
CA LEU A 116 3.84 -13.76 -0.34
C LEU A 116 4.12 -14.50 -1.65
N ALA A 117 4.75 -13.86 -2.63
CA ALA A 117 5.12 -14.49 -3.90
C ALA A 117 6.23 -15.55 -3.77
N GLU A 118 7.10 -15.41 -2.77
CA GLU A 118 8.16 -16.37 -2.43
C GLU A 118 7.65 -17.51 -1.54
N GLY A 119 6.38 -17.48 -1.12
CA GLY A 119 5.83 -18.42 -0.14
C GLY A 119 6.37 -18.20 1.27
N VAL A 120 7.08 -17.09 1.49
CA VAL A 120 7.58 -16.68 2.79
C VAL A 120 6.47 -15.88 3.47
N LEU A 121 5.75 -16.52 4.39
CA LEU A 121 4.90 -15.79 5.33
C LEU A 121 5.81 -15.32 6.48
N PRO A 122 6.19 -14.03 6.57
CA PRO A 122 6.87 -13.55 7.76
C PRO A 122 5.98 -13.84 8.97
N PRO A 123 6.52 -14.25 10.11
CA PRO A 123 5.71 -14.38 11.32
C PRO A 123 4.97 -13.07 11.58
N VAL A 124 3.71 -13.16 12.00
CA VAL A 124 2.98 -11.99 12.48
C VAL A 124 3.64 -11.60 13.83
N GLY A 125 4.65 -10.74 13.80
CA GLY A 125 5.13 -9.97 14.96
C GLY A 125 4.68 -8.53 14.75
N LEU A 126 3.99 -7.84 15.68
CA LEU A 126 4.46 -7.55 17.05
C LEU A 126 5.96 -7.30 17.03
N GLU A 127 6.34 -6.14 16.50
CA GLU A 127 7.65 -5.58 16.82
C GLU A 127 7.81 -5.51 18.35
N ASP A 128 9.03 -5.85 18.78
CA ASP A 128 9.50 -5.99 20.14
C ASP A 128 8.91 -4.98 21.13
N SER A 129 8.05 -5.45 22.04
CA SER A 129 7.86 -4.81 23.34
C SER A 129 8.99 -5.24 24.28
N ALA A 130 10.24 -4.93 23.91
CA ALA A 130 11.39 -5.04 24.78
C ALA A 130 11.53 -3.76 25.62
N ALA A 131 10.81 -3.74 26.75
CA ALA A 131 11.16 -2.89 27.91
C ALA A 131 10.56 -3.51 29.18
N ALA A 132 11.07 -4.68 29.57
CA ALA A 132 10.95 -5.12 30.96
C ALA A 132 11.85 -4.22 31.80
N ALA A 133 11.25 -3.26 32.50
CA ALA A 133 11.95 -2.45 33.50
C ALA A 133 12.45 -3.36 34.65
N PRO A 134 13.64 -3.10 35.22
CA PRO A 134 14.16 -3.88 36.33
C PRO A 134 13.31 -3.63 37.59
N ALA A 135 13.02 -4.71 38.30
CA ALA A 135 12.43 -4.65 39.63
C ALA A 135 13.50 -4.16 40.62
N ASP A 136 13.29 -2.98 41.21
CA ASP A 136 14.06 -2.53 42.36
C ASP A 136 13.65 -3.32 43.60
N SER A 137 14.67 -3.65 44.40
CA SER A 137 14.63 -4.42 45.66
C SER A 137 14.20 -3.59 46.86
#